data_AF-A0A942H8U0-F1
#
_entry.id   AF-A0A942H8U0-F1
#
_cell.length_a   1.000
_cell.length_b   1.000
_cell.length_c   1.000
_cell.angle_alpha   90.00
_cell.angle_beta   90.00
_cell.angle_gamma   90.00
#
_symmetry.space_group_name_H-M   'P 1'
#
loop_
_entity.id
_entity.type
_entity.pdbx_description
1 polymer ?
#
loop_
_entity_poly.entity_id
_entity_poly.type
_entity_poly.pdbx_seq_one_letter_code
_entity_poly.pdbx_strand_id
1 'polypeptide(L)' 'MNNRKLALAVSVSSNLAAPIIGGILLGYFLDQWLNTKPWLILLGTLLGTTGAFLALYRIVNKMNQETDEE' A
#
# COMPACT_ATOMS: atom_id res chain seq x y z
N MET A 1 22.07 13.52 -9.84
CA MET A 1 21.01 12.96 -8.94
C MET A 1 21.41 11.54 -8.60
N ASN A 2 21.72 11.22 -7.34
CA ASN A 2 22.18 9.87 -6.96
C ASN A 2 21.08 8.83 -7.21
N ASN A 3 21.39 7.77 -7.97
CA ASN A 3 20.45 6.70 -8.33
C ASN A 3 19.77 6.04 -7.11
N ARG A 4 20.40 6.09 -5.93
CA ARG A 4 19.84 5.57 -4.66
C ARG A 4 18.60 6.34 -4.19
N LYS A 5 18.54 7.66 -4.40
CA LYS A 5 17.38 8.48 -4.00
C LYS A 5 16.15 8.15 -4.87
N LEU A 6 16.39 7.87 -6.16
CA LEU A 6 15.36 7.41 -7.09
C LEU A 6 14.84 6.02 -6.69
N ALA A 7 15.75 5.08 -6.39
CA ALA A 7 15.37 3.73 -5.95
C ALA A 7 14.54 3.76 -4.66
N LEU A 8 14.93 4.59 -3.68
CA LEU A 8 14.17 4.77 -2.44
C LEU A 8 12.78 5.36 -2.71
N ALA A 9 12.68 6.43 -3.49
CA ALA A 9 11.39 7.04 -3.84
C ALA A 9 10.45 6.05 -4.55
N VAL A 10 10.98 5.25 -5.48
CA VAL A 10 10.23 4.21 -6.18
C VAL A 10 9.79 3.09 -5.23
N SER A 11 10.67 2.63 -4.33
CA SER A 11 10.31 1.58 -3.36
C SER A 11 9.22 2.04 -2.39
N VAL A 12 9.28 3.27 -1.90
CA VAL A 12 8.29 3.83 -0.98
C VAL A 12 6.94 3.97 -1.68
N SER A 13 6.93 4.59 -2.86
CA SER A 13 5.69 4.72 -3.65
C SER A 13 5.09 3.36 -4.03
N SER A 14 5.91 2.38 -4.41
CA SER A 14 5.45 1.02 -4.72
C SER A 14 4.86 0.32 -3.49
N ASN A 15 5.49 0.42 -2.33
CA ASN A 15 4.98 -0.15 -1.08
C ASN A 15 3.63 0.44 -0.65
N LEU A 16 3.36 1.70 -0.97
CA LEU A 16 2.07 2.34 -0.69
C LEU A 16 1.01 1.99 -1.74
N ALA A 17 1.39 1.92 -3.01
CA ALA A 17 0.47 1.64 -4.11
C ALA A 17 0.04 0.17 -4.18
N ALA A 18 0.97 -0.76 -3.92
CA ALA A 18 0.72 -2.21 -4.01
C ALA A 18 -0.48 -2.71 -3.18
N PRO A 19 -0.62 -2.40 -1.88
CA PRO A 19 -1.76 -2.86 -1.09
C PRO A 19 -3.10 -2.25 -1.55
N ILE A 20 -3.11 -0.99 -2.02
CA ILE A 20 -4.33 -0.33 -2.53
C ILE A 20 -4.77 -0.99 -3.84
N ILE A 21 -3.85 -1.13 -4.80
CA ILE A 21 -4.13 -1.75 -6.10
C ILE A 21 -4.54 -3.21 -5.89
N GLY A 22 -3.85 -3.93 -5.00
CA GLY A 22 -4.19 -5.30 -4.62
C GLY A 22 -5.62 -5.39 -4.08
N GLY A 23 -5.99 -4.55 -3.11
CA GLY A 23 -7.34 -4.54 -2.53
C GLY A 23 -8.43 -4.21 -3.54
N ILE A 24 -8.18 -3.27 -4.45
CA ILE A 24 -9.11 -2.92 -5.55
C ILE A 24 -9.29 -4.10 -6.50
N LEU A 25 -8.21 -4.71 -6.97
CA LEU A 25 -8.26 -5.82 -7.91
C LEU A 25 -8.97 -7.03 -7.32
N LEU A 26 -8.63 -7.36 -6.06
CA LEU A 26 -9.25 -8.46 -5.32
C LEU A 26 -10.75 -8.18 -5.13
N GLY A 27 -11.12 -6.99 -4.66
CA GLY A 27 -12.51 -6.57 -4.49
C GLY A 27 -13.30 -6.59 -5.80
N TYR A 28 -12.70 -6.15 -6.91
CA TYR A 28 -13.33 -6.18 -8.24
C TYR A 28 -13.60 -7.59 -8.73
N PHE A 29 -12.63 -8.49 -8.57
CA PHE A 29 -12.78 -9.89 -8.96
C PHE A 29 -13.88 -10.58 -8.14
N LEU A 30 -13.92 -10.32 -6.83
CA LEU A 30 -14.96 -10.82 -5.94
C LEU A 30 -16.34 -10.27 -6.29
N ASP A 31 -16.45 -8.97 -6.57
CA ASP A 31 -17.72 -8.34 -6.96
C ASP A 31 -18.25 -8.89 -8.29
N GLN A 32 -17.36 -9.25 -9.24
CA GLN A 32 -17.75 -9.94 -10.48
C GLN A 32 -18.24 -11.37 -10.21
N TRP A 33 -17.58 -12.09 -9.31
CA TRP A 33 -17.93 -13.48 -9.01
C TRP A 33 -19.22 -13.61 -8.21
N LEU A 34 -19.46 -12.71 -7.25
CA LEU A 34 -20.61 -12.74 -6.34
C LEU A 34 -21.78 -11.85 -6.82
N ASN A 35 -21.60 -11.09 -7.91
CA ASN A 35 -22.58 -10.13 -8.43
C ASN A 35 -23.01 -9.04 -7.42
N THR A 36 -22.18 -8.77 -6.41
CA THR A 36 -22.43 -7.81 -5.30
C THR A 36 -22.01 -6.37 -5.62
N LYS A 37 -21.80 -6.04 -6.89
CA LYS A 37 -21.21 -4.76 -7.33
C LYS A 37 -21.97 -3.56 -6.72
N PRO A 38 -21.28 -2.58 -6.08
CA PRO A 38 -19.83 -2.43 -5.88
C PRO A 38 -19.38 -2.60 -4.41
N TRP A 39 -19.98 -3.52 -3.65
CA TRP A 39 -19.73 -3.62 -2.20
C TRP A 39 -18.34 -4.16 -1.84
N LEU A 40 -17.84 -5.18 -2.54
CA LEU A 40 -16.55 -5.80 -2.21
C LEU A 40 -15.38 -4.97 -2.69
N ILE A 41 -15.54 -4.18 -3.76
CA ILE A 41 -14.56 -3.16 -4.15
C ILE A 41 -14.41 -2.11 -3.06
N LEU A 42 -15.51 -1.61 -2.47
CA LEU A 42 -15.48 -0.62 -1.38
C LEU A 42 -14.78 -1.18 -0.12
N LEU A 43 -15.04 -2.44 0.20
CA LEU A 43 -14.38 -3.12 1.31
C LEU A 43 -12.89 -3.35 1.01
N GLY A 44 -12.57 -3.80 -0.22
CA GLY A 44 -11.21 -4.03 -0.69
C GLY A 44 -10.38 -2.75 -0.74
N THR A 45 -10.95 -1.62 -1.18
CA THR A 45 -10.27 -0.32 -1.17
C THR A 45 -10.02 0.17 0.25
N LEU A 46 -10.97 -0.01 1.17
CA LEU A 46 -10.81 0.36 2.57
C LEU A 46 -9.67 -0.43 3.21
N LEU A 47 -9.66 -1.75 3.02
CA LEU A 47 -8.60 -2.63 3.52
C LEU A 47 -7.25 -2.32 2.86
N GLY A 48 -7.22 -2.07 1.55
CA GLY A 48 -6.01 -1.68 0.83
C GLY A 48 -5.45 -0.34 1.33
N THR A 49 -6.32 0.61 1.65
CA THR A 49 -5.96 1.90 2.23
C THR A 49 -5.36 1.73 3.62
N THR A 50 -5.99 0.93 4.49
CA THR A 50 -5.43 0.59 5.81
C THR A 50 -4.06 -0.09 5.67
N GLY A 51 -3.91 -1.01 4.72
CA GLY A 51 -2.64 -1.66 4.41
C GLY A 51 -1.54 -0.67 3.99
N ALA A 52 -1.87 0.33 3.16
CA ALA A 52 -0.94 1.39 2.79
C ALA A 52 -0.53 2.25 3.99
N PHE A 53 -1.45 2.60 4.88
CA PHE A 53 -1.11 3.33 6.12
C PHE A 53 -0.20 2.52 7.04
N LEU A 54 -0.44 1.22 7.19
CA LEU A 54 0.43 0.33 7.96
C LEU A 54 1.83 0.21 7.33
N ALA A 55 1.91 0.12 6.00
CA ALA A 55 3.17 0.12 5.28
C ALA A 55 3.93 1.44 5.48
N LEU A 56 3.23 2.58 5.43
CA LEU A 56 3.80 3.90 5.70
C LEU A 56 4.34 4.00 7.13
N TYR A 57 3.55 3.60 8.12
CA TYR A 57 3.95 3.62 9.52
C TYR A 57 5.22 2.79 9.75
N ARG A 58 5.31 1.62 9.11
CA ARG A 58 6.48 0.75 9.19
C ARG A 58 7.73 1.39 8.57
N ILE A 59 7.58 2.10 7.46
CA ILE A 59 8.68 2.82 6.80
C ILE A 59 9.18 3.96 7.69
N VAL A 60 8.26 4.77 8.22
CA VAL A 60 8.60 5.91 9.10
C VAL A 60 9.26 5.44 10.38
N ASN A 61 8.72 4.39 11.02
CA ASN A 61 9.31 3.86 12.24
C ASN A 61 10.71 3.29 12.00
N LYS A 62 10.93 2.63 10.86
CA LYS A 62 12.25 2.12 10.48
C LYS A 62 13.26 3.26 10.26
N MET A 63 12.84 4.34 9.60
CA MET A 63 13.69 5.52 9.41
C MET A 63 14.05 6.22 10.73
N ASN A 64 13.11 6.29 11.67
CA ASN A 64 13.38 6.86 13.00
C ASN A 64 14.41 6.02 13.78
N GLN A 65 14.29 4.69 13.75
CA GLN A 65 15.25 3.80 14.44
C GLN A 65 16.67 3.90 13.86
N GLU A 66 16.81 4.07 12.55
CA GLU A 66 18.12 4.29 11.91
C GLU A 66 18.76 5.64 12.30
N THR A 67 17.99 6.60 12.82
CA THR A 67 18.49 7.93 13.24
C THR A 67 18.96 7.93 14.70
N ASP A 68 18.46 7.02 15.54
CA ASP A 68 18.83 6.94 16.96
C ASP A 68 20.10 6.08 17.20
N GLU A 69 20.58 5.35 16.18
CA GLU A 69 21.79 4.52 16.23
C GLU A 69 23.06 5.20 15.66
N GLU A 70 22.96 6.45 15.16
CA GLU A 70 24.10 7.32 14.77
C GLU A 70 24.52 8.27 15.91
#